data_AF-A0AB35K6I0-F1
#
_entry.id   AF-A0AB35K6I0-F1
#
_cell.length_a   1.000
_cell.length_b   1.000
_cell.length_c   1.000
_cell.angle_alpha   90.00
_cell.angle_beta   90.00
_cell.angle_gamma   90.00
#
_symmetry.space_group_name_H-M   'P 1'
#
loop_
_entity.id
_entity.type
_entity.pdbx_description
1 polymer ?
#
loop_
_entity_poly.entity_id
_entity_poly.type
_entity_poly.pdbx_seq_one_letter_code
_entity_poly.pdbx_strand_id
1 'polypeptide(L)'
;KEECLNHLSKRVGTSLRNLVSEEKARGVTLGGKAVGALKDSTIIKLQSYYHKAIKENMPDIPATQKAIMATLDHMNSTDQKPKHQKCPE
;
A
#
# COMPACT_ATOMS: atom_id res chain seq x y z
N LYS A 1 9.69 8.24 17.87
CA LYS A 1 9.93 7.62 16.54
C LYS A 1 8.74 6.76 16.10
N GLU A 2 8.23 5.87 16.95
CA GLU A 2 7.11 4.98 16.60
C GLU A 2 5.76 5.71 16.41
N GLU A 3 5.46 6.74 17.21
CA GLU A 3 4.25 7.56 17.01
C GLU A 3 4.23 8.28 15.65
N CYS A 4 5.37 8.82 15.21
CA CYS A 4 5.50 9.46 13.90
C CYS A 4 5.22 8.46 12.77
N LEU A 5 5.75 7.24 12.88
CA LEU A 5 5.52 6.19 11.89
C LEU A 5 4.06 5.74 11.88
N ASN A 6 3.44 5.60 13.05
CA ASN A 6 2.01 5.30 13.16
C ASN A 6 1.16 6.40 12.50
N HIS A 7 1.52 7.67 12.70
CA HIS A 7 0.86 8.79 12.05
C HIS A 7 1.01 8.73 10.52
N LEU A 8 2.22 8.48 10.00
CA LEU A 8 2.46 8.33 8.55
C LEU A 8 1.64 7.17 7.95
N SER A 9 1.59 6.05 8.66
CA SER A 9 0.82 4.87 8.23
C SER A 9 -0.68 5.19 8.17
N LYS A 10 -1.23 5.84 9.20
CA LYS A 10 -2.63 6.29 9.21
C LYS A 10 -2.92 7.26 8.07
N ARG A 11 -1.99 8.18 7.77
CA ARG A 11 -2.13 9.14 6.66
C ARG A 11 -2.29 8.43 5.32
N VAL A 12 -1.47 7.43 5.02
CA VAL A 12 -1.62 6.63 3.78
C VAL A 12 -2.99 5.94 3.74
N GLY A 13 -3.42 5.34 4.84
CA GLY A 13 -4.75 4.74 4.94
C GLY A 13 -5.89 5.72 4.67
N THR A 14 -5.83 6.94 5.21
CA THR A 14 -6.81 7.99 4.94
C THR A 14 -6.78 8.43 3.48
N SER A 15 -5.60 8.68 2.91
CA SER A 15 -5.46 9.06 1.51
C SER A 15 -6.06 8.03 0.55
N LEU A 16 -5.87 6.74 0.81
CA LEU A 16 -6.46 5.67 -0.02
C LEU A 16 -7.98 5.64 0.10
N ARG A 17 -8.55 5.84 1.30
CA ARG A 17 -10.01 5.90 1.48
C ARG A 17 -10.64 7.11 0.80
N ASN A 18 -9.96 8.25 0.85
CA ASN A 18 -10.39 9.46 0.15
C ASN A 18 -10.38 9.22 -1.36
N LEU A 19 -9.30 8.65 -1.91
CA LEU A 19 -9.21 8.29 -3.33
C LEU A 19 -10.37 7.38 -3.77
N VAL A 20 -10.68 6.33 -2.99
CA VAL A 20 -11.84 5.46 -3.29
C VAL A 20 -13.15 6.24 -3.33
N SER A 21 -13.33 7.19 -2.42
CA SER A 21 -14.55 8.00 -2.33
C SER A 21 -14.65 9.03 -3.46
N GLU A 22 -13.54 9.68 -3.81
CA GLU A 22 -13.44 10.65 -4.91
C GLU A 22 -13.68 9.99 -6.26
N GLU A 23 -13.06 8.83 -6.51
CA GLU A 23 -13.25 8.08 -7.76
C GLU A 23 -14.68 7.54 -7.87
N LYS A 24 -15.27 7.12 -6.74
CA LYS A 24 -16.69 6.74 -6.70
C LYS A 24 -17.60 7.91 -7.10
N ALA A 25 -17.30 9.13 -6.67
CA ALA A 25 -18.05 10.33 -7.08
C ALA A 25 -17.91 10.64 -8.58
N ARG A 26 -16.81 10.20 -9.20
CA ARG A 26 -16.58 10.27 -10.67
C ARG A 26 -17.20 9.10 -11.44
N GLY A 27 -17.89 8.18 -10.77
CA GLY A 27 -18.49 7.00 -11.39
C GLY A 27 -17.53 5.80 -11.53
N VAL A 28 -16.30 5.89 -11.00
CA VAL A 28 -15.31 4.81 -11.03
C VAL A 28 -15.35 4.04 -9.71
N THR A 29 -15.64 2.75 -9.76
CA THR A 29 -15.68 1.90 -8.55
C THR A 29 -14.33 1.23 -8.32
N LEU A 30 -13.55 1.77 -7.38
CA LEU A 30 -12.29 1.15 -6.93
C LEU A 30 -12.46 0.17 -5.75
N GLY A 31 -13.54 0.33 -4.97
CA GLY A 31 -13.83 -0.49 -3.79
C GLY A 31 -14.76 -1.68 -4.09
N GLY A 32 -15.41 -2.20 -3.04
CA GLY A 32 -16.43 -3.25 -3.16
C GLY A 32 -15.91 -4.68 -2.98
N LYS A 33 -16.62 -5.66 -3.56
CA LYS A 33 -16.38 -7.10 -3.35
C LYS A 33 -15.48 -7.75 -4.40
N ALA A 34 -15.12 -7.04 -5.47
CA ALA A 34 -14.29 -7.58 -6.53
C ALA A 34 -12.89 -7.98 -6.01
N VAL A 35 -12.32 -9.02 -6.64
CA VAL A 35 -10.92 -9.39 -6.41
C VAL A 35 -10.02 -8.24 -6.88
N GLY A 36 -9.03 -7.87 -6.07
CA GLY A 36 -8.18 -6.71 -6.34
C GLY A 36 -8.81 -5.35 -5.99
N ALA A 37 -10.06 -5.32 -5.51
CA ALA A 37 -10.68 -4.07 -5.08
C ALA A 37 -9.93 -3.45 -3.87
N LEU A 38 -9.89 -2.12 -3.86
CA LEU A 38 -9.34 -1.30 -2.78
C LEU A 38 -10.37 -1.18 -1.65
N LYS A 39 -10.85 -2.33 -1.16
CA LYS A 39 -11.72 -2.44 0.02
C LYS A 39 -10.94 -2.11 1.30
N ASP A 40 -11.66 -1.79 2.37
CA ASP A 40 -11.05 -1.33 3.63
C ASP A 40 -10.00 -2.31 4.19
N SER A 41 -10.26 -3.63 4.11
CA SER A 41 -9.28 -4.64 4.52
C SER A 41 -8.01 -4.66 3.66
N THR A 42 -8.11 -4.36 2.36
CA THR A 42 -6.93 -4.18 1.49
C THR A 42 -6.15 -2.93 1.89
N ILE A 43 -6.85 -1.83 2.19
CA ILE A 43 -6.23 -0.57 2.64
C ILE A 43 -5.50 -0.77 3.97
N ILE A 44 -6.10 -1.49 4.92
CA ILE A 44 -5.47 -1.82 6.21
C ILE A 44 -4.19 -2.63 5.99
N LYS A 45 -4.21 -3.63 5.09
CA LYS A 45 -3.00 -4.40 4.75
C LYS A 45 -1.90 -3.51 4.16
N LEU A 46 -2.24 -2.63 3.21
CA LEU A 46 -1.29 -1.67 2.62
C LEU A 46 -0.69 -0.73 3.67
N GLN A 47 -1.51 -0.26 4.61
CA GLN A 47 -1.05 0.54 5.75
C GLN A 47 -0.04 -0.23 6.63
N SER A 48 -0.34 -1.50 6.95
CA SER A 48 0.56 -2.35 7.74
C SER A 48 1.89 -2.62 7.01
N TYR A 49 1.85 -2.89 5.70
CA TYR A 49 3.07 -3.10 4.92
C TYR A 49 3.90 -1.82 4.78
N TYR A 50 3.25 -0.66 4.60
CA TYR A 50 3.93 0.63 4.58
C TYR A 50 4.64 0.91 5.91
N HIS A 51 3.96 0.66 7.05
CA HIS A 51 4.56 0.75 8.38
C HIS A 51 5.79 -0.15 8.49
N LYS A 52 5.64 -1.43 8.12
CA LYS A 52 6.70 -2.44 8.21
C LYS A 52 7.91 -2.07 7.35
N ALA A 53 7.70 -1.67 6.10
CA ALA A 53 8.75 -1.26 5.18
C ALA A 53 9.62 -0.13 5.75
N ILE A 54 8.99 0.90 6.36
CA ILE A 54 9.74 2.00 6.98
C ILE A 54 10.44 1.54 8.27
N LYS A 55 9.77 0.73 9.10
CA LYS A 55 10.32 0.25 10.38
C LYS A 55 11.59 -0.59 10.17
N GLU A 56 11.59 -1.44 9.15
CA GLU A 56 12.67 -2.40 8.88
C GLU A 56 13.85 -1.81 8.10
N ASN A 57 13.61 -0.78 7.28
CA ASN A 57 14.65 -0.25 6.38
C ASN A 57 15.22 1.10 6.82
N MET A 58 14.62 1.80 7.80
CA MET A 58 15.22 3.02 8.32
C MET A 58 16.56 2.77 9.04
N PRO A 59 17.53 3.69 8.94
CA PRO A 59 17.43 5.03 8.33
C PRO A 59 17.74 5.09 6.82
N ASP A 60 17.92 3.96 6.14
CA ASP A 60 18.21 3.92 4.71
C ASP A 60 16.96 4.28 3.88
N ILE A 61 16.93 5.53 3.40
CA ILE A 61 15.82 6.06 2.60
C ILE A 61 15.69 5.35 1.25
N PRO A 62 16.77 5.15 0.46
CA PRO A 62 16.71 4.31 -0.74
C PRO A 62 16.12 2.91 -0.49
N ALA A 63 16.58 2.20 0.55
CA ALA A 63 16.05 0.88 0.88
C ALA A 63 14.57 0.93 1.28
N THR A 64 14.17 1.94 2.07
CA THR A 64 12.78 2.17 2.44
C THR A 64 11.88 2.39 1.23
N GLN A 65 12.31 3.23 0.28
CA GLN A 65 11.57 3.46 -0.97
C GLN A 65 11.46 2.19 -1.80
N LYS A 66 12.55 1.41 -1.90
CA LYS A 66 12.55 0.11 -2.60
C LYS A 66 11.55 -0.87 -1.96
N ALA A 67 11.52 -0.98 -0.63
CA ALA A 67 10.61 -1.87 0.09
C ALA A 67 9.12 -1.46 -0.05
N ILE A 68 8.83 -0.16 -0.04
CA ILE A 68 7.48 0.36 -0.31
C ILE A 68 7.06 0.00 -1.75
N MET A 69 7.93 0.22 -2.73
CA MET A 69 7.64 -0.12 -4.12
C MET A 69 7.48 -1.63 -4.33
N ALA A 70 8.28 -2.45 -3.65
CA ALA A 70 8.15 -3.91 -3.66
C ALA A 70 6.77 -4.36 -3.16
N THR A 71 6.27 -3.72 -2.10
CA THR A 71 4.92 -3.98 -1.58
C THR A 71 3.86 -3.68 -2.64
N LEU A 72 3.97 -2.53 -3.33
CA LEU A 72 3.01 -2.16 -4.37
C LEU A 72 3.08 -3.09 -5.58
N ASP A 73 4.28 -3.45 -6.01
CA ASP A 73 4.51 -4.39 -7.12
C ASP A 73 3.93 -5.76 -6.79
N HIS A 74 4.16 -6.28 -5.58
CA HIS A 74 3.60 -7.55 -5.12
C HIS A 74 2.06 -7.53 -5.09
N MET A 75 1.46 -6.47 -4.56
CA MET A 75 0.00 -6.33 -4.47
C MET A 75 -0.68 -6.17 -5.84
N ASN A 76 0.06 -5.69 -6.85
CA ASN A 76 -0.39 -5.55 -8.24
C ASN A 76 0.15 -6.68 -9.15
N SER A 77 0.75 -7.71 -8.55
CA SER A 77 1.24 -8.89 -9.27
C SER A 77 0.07 -9.81 -9.59
N THR A 78 0.09 -10.41 -10.77
CA THR A 78 -0.85 -11.48 -11.16
C THR A 78 -0.07 -12.59 -11.83
N ASP A 79 -0.62 -13.81 -11.90
CA ASP A 79 0.05 -14.94 -12.55
C ASP A 79 0.42 -14.64 -14.01
N GLN A 80 -0.40 -13.83 -14.70
CA GLN A 80 -0.16 -13.40 -16.08
C GLN A 80 0.87 -12.27 -16.20
N LYS A 81 1.03 -11.45 -15.15
CA LYS A 81 1.94 -10.31 -15.10
C LYS A 81 2.67 -10.31 -13.74
N PRO A 82 3.62 -11.22 -13.53
CA PRO A 82 4.33 -11.32 -12.27
C PRO A 82 5.20 -10.09 -12.07
N LYS A 83 5.10 -9.49 -10.87
CA LYS A 83 5.86 -8.29 -10.48
C LYS A 83 6.68 -8.53 -9.22
N HIS A 84 7.44 -9.63 -9.22
CA HIS A 84 8.25 -10.05 -8.06
C HIS A 84 9.70 -9.54 -8.09
N GLN A 85 10.05 -8.68 -9.04
CA GLN A 85 11.42 -8.18 -9.27
C GLN A 85 12.05 -7.46 -8.07
N LYS A 86 11.22 -6.94 -7.15
CA LYS A 86 11.67 -6.22 -5.96
C LYS A 86 11.34 -6.97 -4.66
N CYS A 87 10.77 -8.18 -4.75
CA CYS A 87 10.56 -9.01 -3.57
C CYS A 87 11.93 -9.41 -2.99
N PRO A 88 12.06 -9.45 -1.64
CA PRO A 88 13.24 -10.04 -1.02
C PRO A 88 13.34 -11.52 -1.41
N GLU A 89 14.58 -12.01 -1.55
CA GLU A 89 14.88 -13.45 -1.72
C GLU A 89 14.52 -14.26 -0.49
#